data_AF-U6MLH3-F1
#
_entry.id   AF-U6MLH3-F1
#
_cell.length_a   1.000
_cell.length_b   1.000
_cell.length_c   1.000
_cell.angle_alpha   90.00
_cell.angle_beta   90.00
_cell.angle_gamma   90.00
#
_symmetry.space_group_name_H-M   'P 1'
#
loop_
_entity.id
_entity.type
_entity.pdbx_description
1 polymer ?
#
loop_
_entity_poly.entity_id
_entity_poly.type
_entity_poly.pdbx_seq_one_letter_code
_entity_poly.pdbx_strand_id
1 'polypeptide(L)'
;MIYCLMKAPFPVSNRDFLQWRRTEEDPEAKIVRMLMRSADHPSMPERSGVVRAETLISGYIMQQKPDDENSSTLFILAQTDVRGLIPKVRLGWFAGWAQWIVNTTAARAPVGWVENLKKACKAYMKEHGNYVPPYNPTA
;
A
#
# COMPACT_ATOMS: atom_id res chain seq x y z
N MET A 1 -8.31 7.96 9.39
CA MET A 1 -8.68 6.59 8.97
C MET A 1 -8.79 6.58 7.46
N ILE A 2 -8.43 5.47 6.81
CA ILE A 2 -8.37 5.39 5.35
C ILE A 2 -9.08 4.12 4.91
N TYR A 3 -9.86 4.25 3.84
CA TYR A 3 -10.46 3.13 3.13
C TYR A 3 -9.84 3.02 1.73
N CYS A 4 -9.39 1.83 1.36
CA CYS A 4 -8.85 1.54 0.04
C CYS A 4 -9.49 0.27 -0.52
N LEU A 5 -9.94 0.31 -1.78
CA LEU A 5 -10.48 -0.85 -2.49
C LEU A 5 -9.53 -1.27 -3.61
N MET A 6 -8.98 -2.47 -3.49
CA MET A 6 -8.14 -3.11 -4.50
C MET A 6 -8.97 -4.06 -5.37
N LYS A 7 -8.99 -3.76 -6.68
CA LYS A 7 -9.60 -4.63 -7.67
C LYS A 7 -8.70 -5.83 -7.96
N ALA A 8 -9.28 -7.02 -7.95
CA ALA A 8 -8.62 -8.26 -8.32
C ALA A 8 -9.16 -8.78 -9.67
N PRO A 9 -8.36 -9.54 -10.44
CA PRO A 9 -8.84 -10.18 -11.65
C PRO A 9 -9.87 -11.26 -11.31
N PHE A 10 -10.94 -11.35 -12.10
CA PHE A 10 -11.91 -12.44 -12.01
C PHE A 10 -11.21 -13.80 -12.21
N PRO A 11 -11.49 -14.85 -11.42
CA PRO A 11 -12.59 -15.02 -10.46
C PRO A 11 -12.22 -14.69 -9.00
N VAL A 12 -11.13 -13.96 -8.75
CA VAL A 12 -10.70 -13.66 -7.38
C VAL A 12 -11.46 -12.42 -6.85
N SER A 13 -12.04 -12.53 -5.66
CA SER A 13 -12.77 -11.41 -5.02
C SER A 13 -11.89 -10.18 -4.81
N ASN A 14 -12.48 -8.98 -4.87
CA ASN A 14 -11.77 -7.75 -4.55
C ASN A 14 -11.36 -7.72 -3.06
N ARG A 15 -10.34 -6.93 -2.71
CA ARG A 15 -9.95 -6.71 -1.31
C ARG A 15 -10.17 -5.26 -0.93
N ASP A 16 -10.72 -5.02 0.25
CA ASP A 16 -10.69 -3.70 0.86
C ASP A 16 -9.76 -3.67 2.08
N PHE A 17 -9.22 -2.48 2.34
CA PHE A 17 -8.38 -2.16 3.49
C PHE A 17 -9.05 -1.01 4.22
N LEU A 18 -9.33 -1.22 5.51
CA LEU A 18 -9.71 -0.16 6.43
C LEU A 18 -8.56 0.00 7.41
N GLN A 19 -7.92 1.17 7.43
CA GLN A 19 -6.66 1.36 8.15
C GLN A 19 -6.65 2.65 8.99
N TRP A 20 -6.08 2.55 10.19
CA TRP A 20 -5.58 3.70 10.92
C TRP A 20 -4.22 4.06 10.31
N ARG A 21 -4.10 5.25 9.73
CA ARG A 21 -2.82 5.80 9.27
C ARG A 21 -2.42 6.94 10.19
N ARG A 22 -1.18 6.89 10.68
CA ARG A 22 -0.53 8.03 11.34
C ARG A 22 0.69 8.42 10.52
N THR A 23 0.85 9.71 10.30
CA THR A 23 2.04 10.30 9.70
C THR A 23 2.74 11.14 10.77
N GLU A 24 4.06 11.04 10.81
CA GLU A 24 4.93 11.81 11.70
C GLU A 24 6.09 12.34 10.88
N GLU A 25 6.40 13.62 11.07
CA GLU A 25 7.51 14.31 10.42
C GLU A 25 8.53 14.71 11.50
N ASP A 26 9.79 14.45 11.20
CA ASP A 26 10.94 14.78 12.02
C ASP A 26 11.86 15.67 11.18
N PRO A 27 11.68 17.01 11.26
CA PRO A 27 12.40 17.95 10.41
C PRO A 27 13.90 17.97 10.69
N GLU A 28 14.31 17.76 11.95
CA GLU A 28 15.72 17.74 12.34
C GLU A 28 16.44 16.52 11.77
N ALA A 29 15.83 15.33 11.88
CA ALA A 29 16.38 14.12 11.29
C ALA A 29 16.12 14.01 9.77
N LYS A 30 15.28 14.91 9.22
CA LYS A 30 14.81 14.89 7.83
C LYS A 30 14.14 13.56 7.45
N ILE A 31 13.30 13.06 8.36
CA ILE A 31 12.59 11.77 8.23
C ILE A 31 11.08 12.00 8.27
N VAL A 32 10.36 11.33 7.38
CA VAL A 32 8.90 11.20 7.42
C VAL A 32 8.54 9.73 7.62
N ARG A 33 7.73 9.45 8.63
CA ARG A 33 7.28 8.11 9.00
C ARG A 33 5.77 8.01 8.81
N MET A 34 5.33 6.96 8.13
CA MET A 34 3.92 6.60 8.03
C MET A 34 3.74 5.20 8.58
N LEU A 35 2.77 5.03 9.49
CA LEU A 35 2.44 3.75 10.10
C LEU A 35 0.96 3.46 9.92
N MET A 36 0.67 2.22 9.57
CA MET A 36 -0.65 1.73 9.21
C MET A 36 -0.93 0.41 9.92
N ARG A 37 -2.15 0.27 10.45
CA ARG A 37 -2.71 -0.99 10.94
C ARG A 37 -4.19 -1.05 10.61
N SER A 38 -4.78 -2.24 10.63
CA SER A 38 -6.23 -2.42 10.48
C SER A 38 -6.99 -1.51 11.43
N ALA A 39 -8.08 -0.95 10.93
CA ALA A 39 -9.07 -0.22 11.67
C ALA A 39 -10.41 -0.93 11.59
N ASP A 40 -11.21 -0.77 12.65
CA ASP A 40 -12.60 -1.18 12.71
C ASP A 40 -13.44 0.07 12.97
N HIS A 41 -14.53 0.23 12.22
CA HIS A 41 -15.44 1.35 12.39
C HIS A 41 -16.88 0.95 12.06
N PRO A 42 -17.88 1.27 12.91
CA PRO A 42 -19.28 0.86 12.71
C PRO A 42 -19.90 1.31 11.38
N SER A 43 -19.50 2.48 10.85
CA SER A 43 -19.99 2.96 9.56
C SER A 43 -19.31 2.30 8.34
N MET A 44 -18.30 1.48 8.56
CA MET A 44 -17.53 0.79 7.52
C MET A 44 -17.44 -0.73 7.77
N PRO A 45 -18.59 -1.43 7.90
CA PRO A 45 -18.62 -2.87 8.08
C PRO A 45 -18.07 -3.59 6.84
N GLU A 46 -17.73 -4.87 7.01
CA GLU A 46 -17.39 -5.75 5.88
C GLU A 46 -18.57 -5.86 4.91
N ARG A 47 -18.27 -5.99 3.61
CA ARG A 47 -19.28 -5.99 2.55
C ARG A 47 -19.25 -7.30 1.79
N SER A 48 -20.43 -7.81 1.42
CA SER A 48 -20.52 -9.01 0.58
C SER A 48 -19.82 -8.79 -0.78
N GLY A 49 -19.11 -9.80 -1.26
CA GLY A 49 -18.36 -9.75 -2.54
C GLY A 49 -16.98 -9.07 -2.48
N VAL A 50 -16.60 -8.50 -1.34
CA VAL A 50 -15.27 -7.92 -1.09
C VAL A 50 -14.70 -8.54 0.19
N VAL A 51 -13.44 -8.93 0.14
CA VAL A 51 -12.76 -9.52 1.30
C VAL A 51 -11.98 -8.45 2.04
N ARG A 52 -12.26 -8.27 3.34
CA ARG A 52 -11.51 -7.37 4.21
C ARG A 52 -10.13 -7.94 4.49
N ALA A 53 -9.10 -7.29 3.95
CA ALA A 53 -7.72 -7.59 4.28
C ALA A 53 -7.38 -7.04 5.67
N GLU A 54 -6.56 -7.76 6.41
CA GLU A 54 -6.03 -7.36 7.71
C GLU A 54 -4.57 -6.93 7.59
N THR A 55 -4.31 -5.66 7.86
CA THR A 55 -2.95 -5.13 8.01
C THR A 55 -2.53 -5.24 9.47
N LEU A 56 -1.66 -6.21 9.76
CA LEU A 56 -1.06 -6.36 11.09
C LEU A 56 -0.15 -5.17 11.38
N ILE A 57 0.77 -4.89 10.45
CA ILE A 57 1.61 -3.70 10.46
C ILE A 57 1.98 -3.35 9.02
N SER A 58 1.93 -2.08 8.68
CA SER A 58 2.55 -1.56 7.47
C SER A 58 3.10 -0.18 7.73
N GLY A 59 4.11 0.22 6.99
CA GLY A 59 4.64 1.56 7.10
C GLY A 59 5.66 1.91 6.04
N TYR A 60 5.91 3.22 5.97
CA TYR A 60 6.88 3.85 5.11
C TYR A 60 7.79 4.71 5.98
N ILE A 61 9.09 4.59 5.77
CA ILE A 61 10.08 5.52 6.31
C ILE A 61 10.77 6.14 5.11
N MET A 62 10.60 7.46 4.98
CA MET A 62 11.25 8.27 3.95
C MET A 62 12.29 9.13 4.64
N GLN A 63 13.55 9.03 4.22
CA GLN A 63 14.64 9.80 4.79
C GLN A 63 15.38 10.52 3.67
N GLN A 64 15.66 11.83 3.84
CA GLN A 64 16.49 12.55 2.88
C GLN A 64 17.90 11.95 2.85
N LYS A 65 18.48 11.82 1.66
CA LYS A 65 19.85 11.35 1.53
C LYS A 65 20.84 12.43 2.02
N PRO A 66 21.90 12.06 2.76
CA PRO A 66 22.92 13.01 3.20
C PRO A 66 23.68 13.67 2.03
N ASP A 67 23.82 12.97 0.90
CA ASP A 67 24.61 13.36 -0.27
C ASP A 67 23.78 14.02 -1.39
N ASP A 68 22.44 13.98 -1.30
CA ASP A 68 21.55 14.53 -2.32
C ASP A 68 20.23 15.01 -1.70
N GLU A 69 20.10 16.34 -1.57
CA GLU A 69 18.92 16.99 -0.99
C GLU A 69 17.64 16.75 -1.80
N ASN A 70 17.76 16.41 -3.09
CA ASN A 70 16.64 16.12 -3.98
C ASN A 70 16.32 14.62 -4.06
N SER A 71 16.97 13.79 -3.25
CA SER A 71 16.73 12.35 -3.18
C SER A 71 16.41 11.91 -1.76
N SER A 72 15.67 10.80 -1.67
CA SER A 72 15.38 10.13 -0.42
C SER A 72 15.62 8.62 -0.53
N THR A 73 15.81 7.98 0.62
CA THR A 73 15.68 6.54 0.79
C THR A 73 14.26 6.24 1.25
N LEU A 74 13.69 5.14 0.74
CA LEU A 74 12.37 4.67 1.11
C LEU A 74 12.48 3.25 1.64
N PHE A 75 12.14 3.07 2.91
CA PHE A 75 11.99 1.77 3.53
C PHE A 75 10.51 1.45 3.69
N ILE A 76 10.11 0.25 3.26
CA ILE A 76 8.70 -0.18 3.27
C ILE A 76 8.60 -1.48 4.07
N LEU A 77 7.67 -1.51 5.00
CA LEU A 77 7.26 -2.73 5.69
C LEU A 77 5.77 -2.97 5.39
N ALA A 78 5.41 -4.20 5.03
CA ALA A 78 4.03 -4.59 4.87
C ALA A 78 3.84 -6.03 5.31
N GLN A 79 3.12 -6.22 6.41
CA GLN A 79 2.66 -7.51 6.90
C GLN A 79 1.13 -7.48 6.89
N THR A 80 0.55 -8.09 5.87
CA THR A 80 -0.90 -8.10 5.64
C THR A 80 -1.36 -9.53 5.42
N ASP A 81 -2.41 -9.92 6.14
CA ASP A 81 -3.23 -11.07 5.78
C ASP A 81 -4.31 -10.61 4.81
N VAL A 82 -4.20 -11.02 3.55
CA VAL A 82 -5.19 -10.65 2.52
C VAL A 82 -6.56 -11.30 2.74
N ARG A 83 -6.65 -12.23 3.70
CA ARG A 83 -7.82 -13.02 4.12
C ARG A 83 -8.56 -13.68 2.93
N GLY A 84 -9.35 -14.70 3.28
CA GLY A 84 -10.11 -15.47 2.30
C GLY A 84 -9.28 -16.50 1.53
N LEU A 85 -9.98 -17.51 1.02
CA LEU A 85 -9.39 -18.55 0.20
C LEU A 85 -8.96 -17.92 -1.13
N ILE A 86 -7.65 -17.86 -1.41
CA ILE A 86 -7.21 -18.02 -2.80
C ILE A 86 -7.78 -19.38 -3.21
N PRO A 87 -8.63 -19.48 -4.24
CA PRO A 87 -9.37 -20.70 -4.50
C PRO A 87 -8.42 -21.90 -4.57
N LYS A 88 -8.41 -22.74 -3.53
CA LYS A 88 -7.92 -24.12 -3.61
C LYS A 88 -8.96 -24.88 -4.42
N VAL A 89 -9.07 -24.57 -5.71
CA VAL A 89 -9.94 -25.32 -6.62
C VAL A 89 -9.42 -26.75 -6.60
N ARG A 90 -10.16 -27.65 -5.96
CA ARG A 90 -9.82 -29.08 -5.82
C ARG A 90 -9.90 -29.86 -7.13
N LEU A 91 -9.85 -29.16 -8.27
CA LEU A 91 -9.66 -29.73 -9.60
C LEU A 91 -8.16 -29.64 -9.90
N GLY A 92 -7.48 -30.79 -9.82
CA GLY A 92 -6.04 -31.00 -9.66
C GLY A 92 -5.09 -30.47 -10.75
N TRP A 93 -5.40 -29.39 -11.45
CA TRP A 93 -4.47 -28.67 -12.32
C TRP A 93 -4.64 -27.14 -12.22
N PHE A 94 -5.85 -26.61 -12.00
CA PHE A 94 -6.11 -25.16 -11.96
C PHE A 94 -5.66 -24.46 -10.66
N ALA A 95 -5.69 -25.15 -9.50
CA ALA A 95 -5.30 -24.54 -8.22
C ALA A 95 -3.82 -24.15 -8.13
N GLY A 96 -2.91 -24.92 -8.76
CA GLY A 96 -1.49 -24.56 -8.78
C GLY A 96 -1.22 -23.25 -9.51
N TRP A 97 -2.01 -22.97 -10.55
CA TRP A 97 -1.82 -21.84 -11.46
C TRP A 97 -2.37 -20.56 -10.83
N ALA A 98 -3.55 -20.62 -10.20
CA ALA A 98 -4.13 -19.50 -9.46
C ALA A 98 -3.26 -19.06 -8.27
N GLN A 99 -2.72 -20.02 -7.49
CA GLN A 99 -1.81 -19.71 -6.40
C GLN A 99 -0.48 -19.14 -6.91
N TRP A 100 0.06 -19.66 -8.02
CA TRP A 100 1.27 -19.13 -8.66
C TRP A 100 1.07 -17.70 -9.17
N ILE A 101 -0.08 -17.39 -9.77
CA ILE A 101 -0.43 -16.02 -10.19
C ILE A 101 -0.45 -15.10 -8.97
N VAL A 102 -1.14 -15.47 -7.89
CA VAL A 102 -1.21 -14.63 -6.69
C VAL A 102 0.17 -14.43 -6.08
N ASN A 103 0.98 -15.48 -5.95
CA ASN A 103 2.33 -15.37 -5.38
C ASN A 103 3.25 -14.52 -6.27
N THR A 104 3.14 -14.66 -7.59
CA THR A 104 3.95 -13.91 -8.57
C THR A 104 3.54 -12.44 -8.62
N THR A 105 2.23 -12.16 -8.60
CA THR A 105 1.68 -10.80 -8.56
C THR A 105 2.00 -10.13 -7.23
N ALA A 106 1.88 -10.85 -6.10
CA ALA A 106 2.23 -10.33 -4.78
C ALA A 106 3.72 -10.00 -4.67
N ALA A 107 4.61 -10.82 -5.24
CA ALA A 107 6.05 -10.54 -5.25
C ALA A 107 6.43 -9.32 -6.11
N ARG A 108 5.68 -9.04 -7.19
CA ARG A 108 5.94 -7.92 -8.11
C ARG A 108 5.25 -6.62 -7.71
N ALA A 109 4.17 -6.70 -6.93
CA ALA A 109 3.39 -5.52 -6.53
C ALA A 109 4.22 -4.45 -5.78
N PRO A 110 5.12 -4.79 -4.83
CA PRO A 110 5.96 -3.79 -4.17
C PRO A 110 6.89 -3.07 -5.14
N VAL A 111 7.53 -3.78 -6.06
CA VAL A 111 8.45 -3.21 -7.05
C VAL A 111 7.71 -2.25 -7.98
N GLY A 112 6.57 -2.69 -8.54
CA GLY A 112 5.74 -1.85 -9.40
C GLY A 112 5.19 -0.61 -8.69
N TRP A 113 4.83 -0.75 -7.40
CA TRP A 113 4.40 0.39 -6.59
C TRP A 113 5.51 1.42 -6.40
N VAL A 114 6.73 0.98 -6.08
CA VAL A 114 7.90 1.88 -5.93
C VAL A 114 8.25 2.57 -7.25
N GLU A 115 8.20 1.85 -8.37
CA GLU A 115 8.44 2.45 -9.69
C GLU A 115 7.39 3.50 -10.05
N ASN A 116 6.11 3.22 -9.79
CA ASN A 116 5.02 4.16 -10.04
C ASN A 116 5.13 5.38 -9.12
N LEU A 117 5.47 5.20 -7.85
CA LEU A 117 5.76 6.29 -6.93
C LEU A 117 6.90 7.16 -7.46
N LYS A 118 8.01 6.56 -7.87
CA LYS A 118 9.16 7.29 -8.45
C LYS A 118 8.76 8.09 -9.69
N LYS A 119 7.95 7.50 -10.58
CA LYS A 119 7.44 8.20 -11.78
C LYS A 119 6.55 9.38 -11.39
N ALA A 120 5.64 9.20 -10.42
CA ALA A 120 4.77 10.25 -9.92
C ALA A 120 5.57 11.40 -9.28
N CYS A 121 6.56 11.11 -8.43
CA CYS A 121 7.42 12.12 -7.83
C CYS A 121 8.18 12.92 -8.91
N LYS A 122 8.75 12.24 -9.91
CA LYS A 122 9.45 12.91 -11.02
C LYS A 122 8.52 13.80 -11.85
N ALA A 123 7.31 13.35 -12.11
CA ALA A 123 6.31 14.13 -12.83
C ALA A 123 5.93 15.39 -12.04
N TYR A 124 5.66 15.23 -10.73
CA TYR A 124 5.35 16.34 -9.83
C TYR A 124 6.49 17.36 -9.74
N MET A 125 7.74 16.90 -9.57
CA MET A 125 8.91 17.79 -9.55
C MET A 125 9.13 18.52 -10.89
N LYS A 126 8.80 17.88 -12.01
CA LYS A 126 8.88 18.52 -13.33
C LYS A 126 7.86 19.65 -13.49
N GLU A 127 6.67 19.49 -12.92
CA GLU A 127 5.57 20.45 -13.04
C GLU A 127 5.66 21.58 -12.01
N HIS A 128 6.05 21.27 -10.77
CA HIS A 128 5.99 22.19 -9.63
C HIS A 128 7.36 22.53 -9.03
N GLY A 129 8.46 21.98 -9.57
CA GLY A 129 9.80 22.16 -9.02
C GLY A 129 9.89 21.61 -7.60
N ASN A 130 10.41 22.44 -6.69
CA ASN A 130 10.59 22.09 -5.28
C ASN A 130 9.42 22.56 -4.39
N TYR A 131 8.28 22.92 -4.98
CA TYR A 131 7.11 23.36 -4.22
C TYR A 131 6.47 22.19 -3.46
N VAL A 132 6.45 22.28 -2.13
CA VAL A 132 5.73 21.36 -1.25
C VAL A 132 4.41 22.03 -0.86
N PRO A 133 3.24 21.44 -1.18
CA PRO A 133 1.97 22.01 -0.80
C PRO A 133 1.82 21.93 0.73
N PRO A 134 1.15 22.92 1.36
CA PRO A 134 0.89 22.86 2.79
C PRO A 134 0.08 21.60 3.13
N TYR A 135 0.40 20.98 4.26
CA TYR A 135 -0.33 19.80 4.73
C TYR A 135 -1.82 20.11 4.87
N ASN A 136 -2.65 19.39 4.11
CA ASN A 136 -4.10 19.46 4.21
C ASN A 136 -4.64 18.16 4.83
N PRO A 137 -5.03 18.16 6.11
CA PRO A 137 -5.56 16.97 6.78
C PRO A 137 -6.94 16.52 6.28
N THR A 138 -7.58 17.31 5.41
CA THR A 138 -8.94 17.07 4.90
C THR A 138 -8.99 16.60 3.44
N ALA A 139 -7.85 16.56 2.75
CA ALA A 139 -7.72 16.08 1.37
C ALA A 139 -7.68 14.54 1.27
#